data_AF-A0A357F8G6-F1
#
_entry.id   AF-A0A357F8G6-F1
#
_cell.length_a   1.000
_cell.length_b   1.000
_cell.length_c   1.000
_cell.angle_alpha   90.00
_cell.angle_beta   90.00
_cell.angle_gamma   90.00
#
_symmetry.space_group_name_H-M   'P 1'
#
loop_
_entity.id
_entity.type
_entity.pdbx_description
1 polymer ?
#
loop_
_entity_poly.entity_id
_entity_poly.type
_entity_poly.pdbx_seq_one_letter_code
_entity_poly.pdbx_strand_id
1 'polypeptide(L)'
;MFTLGGGMVIDPSPSKSRRVLHELPGRLRRLHDGDENVRSAEVIYLQSVKGVIEAEFSVRSGLSAKQSAKVLQLLQSQQQVLCVDPFSKRYLHVQHVERIGEFLSKVLTI
;
A
#
# COMPACT_ATOMS: atom_id res chain seq x y z
N MET A 1 22.88 29.31 14.23
CA MET A 1 22.20 28.00 14.15
C MET A 1 21.45 27.98 12.83
N PHE A 2 21.76 27.05 11.92
CA PHE A 2 21.13 27.03 10.59
C PHE A 2 20.38 25.71 10.41
N THR A 3 19.10 25.80 10.02
CA THR A 3 18.27 24.64 9.70
C THR A 3 18.59 24.17 8.29
N LEU A 4 18.99 22.91 8.13
CA LEU A 4 19.32 22.31 6.83
C LEU A 4 18.06 21.92 6.02
N GLY A 5 16.95 21.68 6.69
CA GLY A 5 15.67 21.34 6.07
C GLY A 5 14.69 20.72 7.06
N GLY A 6 13.43 20.58 6.62
CA GLY A 6 12.37 19.84 7.30
C GLY A 6 11.91 18.64 6.46
N GLY A 7 11.08 17.78 7.04
CA GLY A 7 10.55 16.60 6.36
C GLY A 7 9.17 16.21 6.87
N MET A 8 8.42 15.46 6.05
CA MET A 8 7.12 14.90 6.39
C MET A 8 7.20 13.37 6.35
N VAL A 9 6.66 12.71 7.37
CA VAL A 9 6.54 11.25 7.38
C VAL A 9 5.39 10.85 6.46
N ILE A 10 5.69 10.04 5.44
CA ILE A 10 4.71 9.56 4.45
C ILE A 10 4.27 8.11 4.68
N ASP A 11 5.13 7.28 5.25
CA ASP A 11 4.81 5.94 5.75
C ASP A 11 5.74 5.69 6.96
N PRO A 12 5.21 5.46 8.17
CA PRO A 12 6.01 5.24 9.36
C PRO A 12 6.69 3.86 9.41
N SER A 13 6.30 2.91 8.55
CA SER A 13 6.86 1.54 8.57
C SER A 13 6.99 0.95 7.16
N PRO A 14 7.79 1.55 6.27
CA PRO A 14 7.91 1.10 4.89
C PRO A 14 8.56 -0.28 4.81
N SER A 15 8.14 -1.11 3.85
CA SER A 15 8.85 -2.36 3.59
C SER A 15 10.20 -2.10 2.93
N LYS A 16 11.23 -2.86 3.33
CA LYS A 16 12.59 -2.76 2.77
C LYS A 16 12.80 -3.66 1.53
N SER A 17 11.72 -4.02 0.84
CA SER A 17 11.79 -4.96 -0.28
C SER A 17 12.59 -4.39 -1.45
N ARG A 18 13.67 -5.09 -1.85
CA ARG A 18 14.48 -4.68 -3.01
C ARG A 18 13.67 -4.64 -4.32
N ARG A 19 12.59 -5.43 -4.42
CA ARG A 19 11.74 -5.48 -5.62
C ARG A 19 10.92 -4.20 -5.81
N VAL A 20 10.66 -3.46 -4.73
CA VAL A 20 9.91 -2.19 -4.77
C VAL A 20 10.83 -1.02 -5.15
N LEU A 21 12.16 -1.17 -5.02
CA LEU A 21 13.13 -0.09 -5.27
C LEU A 21 13.07 0.48 -6.69
N HIS A 22 12.82 -0.34 -7.71
CA HIS A 22 12.78 0.13 -9.10
C HIS A 22 11.60 1.06 -9.38
N GLU A 23 10.48 0.87 -8.68
CA GLU A 23 9.30 1.73 -8.84
C GLU A 23 9.25 2.86 -7.81
N LEU A 24 10.07 2.77 -6.76
CA LEU A 24 10.01 3.63 -5.59
C LEU A 24 9.99 5.13 -5.91
N PRO A 25 10.80 5.68 -6.85
CA PRO A 25 10.75 7.12 -7.15
C PRO A 25 9.37 7.58 -7.65
N GLY A 26 8.75 6.80 -8.54
CA GLY A 26 7.42 7.11 -9.06
C GLY A 26 6.35 7.00 -7.99
N ARG A 27 6.48 6.05 -7.06
CA ARG A 27 5.54 5.84 -5.95
C ARG A 27 5.66 6.92 -4.88
N LEU A 28 6.88 7.33 -4.55
CA LEU A 28 7.13 8.44 -3.64
C LEU A 28 6.54 9.75 -4.19
N ARG A 29 6.64 9.98 -5.52
CA ARG A 29 5.98 11.11 -6.15
C ARG A 29 4.46 11.04 -6.00
N ARG A 30 3.84 9.87 -6.22
CA ARG A 30 2.39 9.69 -6.00
C ARG A 30 1.98 9.84 -4.53
N LEU A 31 2.82 9.45 -3.58
CA LEU A 31 2.59 9.72 -2.16
C LEU A 31 2.66 11.22 -1.85
N HIS A 32 3.55 11.95 -2.51
CA HIS A 32 3.67 13.40 -2.33
C HIS A 32 2.50 14.16 -2.96
N ASP A 33 2.24 13.93 -4.25
CA ASP A 33 1.30 14.71 -5.07
C ASP A 33 -0.13 14.17 -5.05
N GLY A 34 -0.33 12.92 -4.64
CA GLY A 34 -1.62 12.23 -4.70
C GLY A 34 -2.62 12.73 -3.66
N ASP A 35 -3.91 12.54 -3.97
CA ASP A 35 -4.99 12.71 -3.01
C ASP A 35 -4.98 11.60 -1.93
N GLU A 36 -5.90 11.69 -0.98
CA GLU A 36 -6.03 10.73 0.12
C GLU A 36 -6.13 9.28 -0.38
N ASN A 37 -6.92 9.02 -1.43
CA ASN A 37 -7.14 7.67 -1.94
C ASN A 37 -5.89 7.13 -2.63
N VAL A 38 -5.23 7.96 -3.44
CA VAL A 38 -3.96 7.61 -4.11
C VAL A 38 -2.89 7.30 -3.07
N ARG A 39 -2.75 8.14 -2.04
CA ARG A 39 -1.79 7.91 -0.96
C ARG A 39 -2.09 6.61 -0.21
N SER A 40 -3.35 6.37 0.11
CA SER A 40 -3.81 5.16 0.75
C SER A 40 -3.50 3.89 -0.05
N ALA A 41 -3.72 3.90 -1.37
CA ALA A 41 -3.36 2.80 -2.24
C ALA A 41 -1.85 2.54 -2.27
N GLU A 42 -1.04 3.61 -2.31
CA GLU A 42 0.42 3.49 -2.30
C GLU A 42 0.97 2.95 -0.97
N VAL A 43 0.40 3.35 0.18
CA VAL A 43 0.76 2.79 1.48
C VAL A 43 0.56 1.27 1.51
N ILE A 44 -0.54 0.78 0.93
CA ILE A 44 -0.82 -0.67 0.84
C ILE A 44 0.15 -1.33 -0.14
N TYR A 45 0.41 -0.71 -1.29
CA TYR A 45 1.34 -1.23 -2.27
C TYR A 45 2.76 -1.40 -1.69
N LEU A 46 3.26 -0.42 -0.95
CA LEU A 46 4.63 -0.43 -0.42
C LEU A 46 4.87 -1.56 0.59
N GLN A 47 3.82 -2.15 1.16
CA GLN A 47 3.94 -3.34 2.01
C GLN A 47 4.12 -4.64 1.23
N SER A 48 4.08 -4.60 -0.10
CA SER A 48 4.27 -5.76 -0.96
C SER A 48 3.33 -6.91 -0.57
N VAL A 49 3.79 -8.14 -0.67
CA VAL A 49 3.00 -9.35 -0.39
C VAL A 49 2.65 -9.54 1.09
N LYS A 50 3.26 -8.76 2.01
CA LYS A 50 2.88 -8.78 3.43
C LYS A 50 1.49 -8.17 3.62
N GLY A 51 1.16 -7.17 2.79
CA GLY A 51 -0.08 -6.41 2.91
C GLY A 51 -0.16 -5.56 4.15
N VAL A 52 -1.35 -4.98 4.35
CA VAL A 52 -1.67 -4.13 5.50
C VAL A 52 -2.95 -4.64 6.15
N ILE A 53 -2.95 -4.76 7.48
CA ILE A 53 -4.18 -5.00 8.25
C ILE A 53 -4.88 -3.67 8.54
N GLU A 54 -6.22 -3.65 8.58
CA GLU A 54 -7.01 -2.42 8.78
C GLU A 54 -6.54 -1.59 10.00
N ALA A 55 -6.18 -2.26 11.09
CA ALA A 55 -5.69 -1.60 12.32
C ALA A 55 -4.36 -0.84 12.09
N GLU A 56 -3.43 -1.40 11.31
CA GLU A 56 -2.17 -0.74 10.95
C GLU A 56 -2.36 0.34 9.89
N PHE A 57 -3.34 0.16 9.00
CA PHE A 57 -3.60 1.07 7.90
C PHE A 57 -3.91 2.49 8.40
N SER A 58 -4.71 2.61 9.47
CA SER A 58 -5.05 3.92 10.06
C SER A 58 -3.81 4.67 10.55
N VAL A 59 -2.88 3.95 11.21
CA VAL A 59 -1.61 4.54 11.69
C VAL A 59 -0.73 4.97 10.52
N ARG A 60 -0.68 4.17 9.45
CA ARG A 60 0.19 4.43 8.30
C ARG A 60 -0.32 5.55 7.40
N SER A 61 -1.63 5.64 7.22
CA SER A 61 -2.29 6.66 6.39
C SER A 61 -2.54 7.97 7.13
N GLY A 62 -2.45 7.98 8.46
CA GLY A 62 -2.79 9.13 9.29
C GLY A 62 -4.30 9.40 9.37
N LEU A 63 -5.13 8.47 8.90
CA LEU A 63 -6.58 8.59 8.87
C LEU A 63 -7.22 8.05 10.15
N SER A 64 -8.37 8.59 10.51
CA SER A 64 -9.21 8.01 11.56
C SER A 64 -9.74 6.63 11.12
N ALA A 65 -10.07 5.75 12.08
CA ALA A 65 -10.61 4.43 11.76
C ALA A 65 -11.84 4.45 10.83
N LYS A 66 -12.71 5.46 10.96
CA LYS A 66 -13.90 5.63 10.10
C LYS A 66 -13.51 6.02 8.67
N GLN A 67 -12.54 6.93 8.51
CA GLN A 67 -12.03 7.33 7.19
C GLN A 67 -11.30 6.15 6.54
N SER A 68 -10.44 5.46 7.30
CA SER A 68 -9.74 4.26 6.87
C SER A 68 -10.67 3.21 6.29
N ALA A 69 -11.74 2.85 7.01
CA ALA A 69 -12.71 1.87 6.54
C ALA A 69 -13.40 2.32 5.24
N LYS A 70 -13.78 3.60 5.14
CA LYS A 70 -14.40 4.17 3.94
C LYS A 70 -13.45 4.14 2.74
N VAL A 71 -12.20 4.52 2.93
CA VAL A 71 -11.18 4.51 1.86
C VAL A 71 -10.88 3.08 1.43
N LEU A 72 -10.69 2.15 2.37
CA LEU A 72 -10.47 0.73 2.03
C LEU A 72 -11.65 0.15 1.24
N GLN A 73 -12.89 0.47 1.63
CA GLN A 73 -14.08 0.04 0.90
C GLN A 73 -14.13 0.63 -0.52
N LEU A 74 -13.76 1.91 -0.68
CA LEU A 74 -13.67 2.55 -1.98
C LEU A 74 -12.59 1.94 -2.87
N LEU A 75 -11.37 1.74 -2.33
CA LEU A 75 -10.26 1.13 -3.06
C LEU A 75 -10.60 -0.31 -3.47
N GLN A 76 -11.35 -1.04 -2.64
CA GLN A 76 -11.80 -2.39 -2.94
C GLN A 76 -12.87 -2.39 -4.04
N SER A 77 -13.84 -1.46 -4.01
CA SER A 77 -14.86 -1.36 -5.06
C SER A 77 -14.27 -0.95 -6.42
N GLN A 78 -13.18 -0.20 -6.41
CA GLN A 78 -12.39 0.17 -7.59
C GLN A 78 -11.37 -0.91 -8.01
N GLN A 79 -11.37 -2.08 -7.37
CA GLN A 79 -10.46 -3.21 -7.64
C GLN A 79 -8.97 -2.86 -7.50
N GLN A 80 -8.61 -1.81 -6.74
CA GLN A 80 -7.21 -1.47 -6.50
C GLN A 80 -6.60 -2.31 -5.38
N VAL A 81 -7.42 -2.74 -4.42
CA VAL A 81 -7.02 -3.59 -3.30
C VAL A 81 -7.98 -4.75 -3.09
N LEU A 82 -7.46 -5.85 -2.55
CA LEU A 82 -8.21 -7.06 -2.25
C LEU A 82 -8.06 -7.41 -0.77
N CYS A 83 -9.17 -7.67 -0.09
CA CYS A 83 -9.14 -8.28 1.25
C CYS A 83 -8.86 -9.78 1.11
N VAL A 84 -7.67 -10.22 1.52
CA VAL A 84 -7.22 -11.61 1.39
C VAL A 84 -7.42 -12.44 2.65
N ASP A 85 -7.66 -11.79 3.78
CA ASP A 85 -8.02 -12.44 5.04
C ASP A 85 -9.11 -11.61 5.73
N PRO A 86 -10.37 -12.07 5.72
CA PRO A 86 -11.49 -11.39 6.36
C PRO A 86 -11.38 -11.31 7.89
N PHE A 87 -10.67 -12.24 8.53
CA PHE A 87 -10.56 -12.28 10.00
C PHE A 87 -9.61 -11.20 10.50
N SER A 88 -8.41 -11.13 9.93
CA SER A 88 -7.45 -10.06 10.25
C SER A 88 -7.69 -8.77 9.46
N LYS A 89 -8.64 -8.79 8.51
CA LYS A 89 -8.90 -7.72 7.54
C LYS A 89 -7.62 -7.26 6.87
N ARG A 90 -6.91 -8.20 6.25
CA ARG A 90 -5.66 -7.94 5.55
C ARG A 90 -5.93 -7.61 4.09
N TYR A 91 -5.36 -6.50 3.64
CA TYR A 91 -5.49 -6.00 2.29
C TYR A 91 -4.15 -6.11 1.53
N LEU A 92 -4.24 -6.55 0.28
CA LEU A 92 -3.15 -6.53 -0.69
C LEU A 92 -3.51 -5.63 -1.86
N HIS A 93 -2.52 -4.93 -2.40
CA HIS A 93 -2.69 -4.21 -3.66
C HIS A 93 -2.80 -5.21 -4.83
N VAL A 94 -3.74 -4.99 -5.75
CA VAL A 94 -4.06 -5.93 -6.84
C VAL A 94 -2.85 -6.30 -7.69
N GLN A 95 -1.99 -5.31 -8.01
CA GLN A 95 -0.74 -5.53 -8.74
C GLN A 95 0.18 -6.59 -8.12
N HIS A 96 0.20 -6.75 -6.79
CA HIS A 96 1.01 -7.82 -6.18
C HIS A 96 0.35 -9.18 -6.33
N VAL A 97 -0.99 -9.23 -6.29
CA VAL A 97 -1.76 -10.45 -6.52
C VAL A 97 -1.59 -10.94 -7.97
N GLU A 98 -1.70 -10.03 -8.94
CA GLU A 98 -1.49 -10.33 -10.36
C GLU A 98 -0.09 -10.89 -10.62
N ARG A 99 0.94 -10.26 -10.06
CA ARG A 99 2.33 -10.74 -10.17
C ARG A 99 2.54 -12.12 -9.57
N ILE A 100 1.90 -12.40 -8.42
CA ILE A 100 1.93 -13.74 -7.82
C ILE A 100 1.25 -14.73 -8.78
N GLY A 101 0.10 -14.37 -9.35
CA GLY A 101 -0.61 -15.17 -10.34
C GLY A 101 0.26 -15.50 -11.54
N GLU A 102 0.88 -14.50 -12.17
CA GLU A 102 1.81 -14.69 -13.30
C GLU A 102 2.99 -15.60 -12.94
N PHE A 103 3.55 -15.44 -11.75
CA PHE A 103 4.64 -16.29 -11.28
C PHE A 103 4.17 -17.74 -11.10
N LEU A 104 3.02 -17.96 -10.47
CA LEU A 104 2.45 -19.29 -10.28
C LEU A 104 2.14 -19.96 -11.62
N SER A 105 1.54 -19.25 -12.58
CA SER A 105 1.27 -19.77 -13.93
C SER A 105 2.57 -20.23 -14.62
N LYS A 106 3.67 -19.50 -14.46
CA LYS A 106 4.97 -19.88 -15.04
C LYS A 106 5.61 -21.09 -14.38
N VAL A 107 5.50 -21.22 -13.05
CA VAL A 107 6.16 -22.30 -12.31
C VAL A 107 5.35 -23.59 -12.35
N LEU A 108 4.01 -23.48 -12.30
CA LEU A 108 3.12 -24.64 -12.23
C LEU A 108 2.85 -25.30 -13.59
N THR A 109 3.29 -24.68 -14.69
CA THR A 109 3.17 -25.17 -16.08
C THR A 109 2.13 -26.29 -16.26
N ILE A 110 0.86 -25.87 -16.23
CA ILE A 110 -0.22 -26.52 -17.00
C ILE A 110 -0.16 -25.92 -18.40
#